data_AF-A0A9D9WTI8-F1
#
_entry.id   AF-A0A9D9WTI8-F1
#
_cell.length_a   1.000
_cell.length_b   1.000
_cell.length_c   1.000
_cell.angle_alpha   90.00
_cell.angle_beta   90.00
_cell.angle_gamma   90.00
#
_symmetry.space_group_name_H-M   'P 1'
#
loop_
_entity.id
_entity.type
_entity.pdbx_description
1 polymer ?
#
loop_
_entity_poly.entity_id
_entity_poly.type
_entity_poly.pdbx_seq_one_letter_code
_entity_poly.pdbx_strand_id
1 'polypeptide(L)'
;QSTVVDFQNWSFFPVDRESRIAVRLRDRDWALSQPFSGLDYFDFDPAWQIEAEWQALLPPIRMEVPNVSGDLKVVEVSHQAVFEVAGQSVTLLPMAVSEKEVFFVFRDRTSGKETYGAGRFLKTSAAVDGKISLNFNCAYNPPCAFTPFATCPLPPPENWLPFPVAAGEMKVRSGND
;
A
#
# COMPACT_ATOMS: atom_id res chain seq x y z
N GLN A 1 25.04 -3.46 -9.27
CA GLN A 1 25.54 -2.66 -8.13
C GLN A 1 24.97 -1.26 -8.28
N SER A 2 24.15 -0.79 -7.34
CA SER A 2 23.72 0.61 -7.33
C SER A 2 24.87 1.44 -6.76
N THR A 3 25.58 2.18 -7.61
CA THR A 3 26.62 3.11 -7.15
C THR A 3 25.92 4.37 -6.64
N VAL A 4 25.86 4.52 -5.32
CA VAL A 4 25.43 5.77 -4.69
C VAL A 4 26.57 6.77 -4.77
N VAL A 5 26.29 8.00 -5.18
CA VAL A 5 27.27 9.10 -5.15
C VAL A 5 26.82 10.08 -4.08
N ASP A 6 27.69 10.39 -3.13
CA ASP A 6 27.43 11.37 -2.08
C ASP A 6 28.19 12.67 -2.37
N PHE A 7 27.53 13.81 -2.14
CA PHE A 7 28.14 15.13 -2.16
C PHE A 7 27.53 15.99 -1.06
N GLN A 8 28.33 16.35 -0.05
CA GLN A 8 27.87 17.06 1.15
C GLN A 8 26.66 16.33 1.80
N ASN A 9 25.54 17.01 2.01
CA ASN A 9 24.31 16.45 2.57
C ASN A 9 23.46 15.69 1.53
N TRP A 10 23.86 15.67 0.26
CA TRP A 10 23.09 15.06 -0.82
C TRP A 10 23.60 13.66 -1.18
N SER A 11 22.66 12.74 -1.43
CA SER A 11 22.91 11.41 -1.98
C SER A 11 22.19 11.24 -3.30
N PHE A 12 22.92 10.78 -4.32
CA PHE A 12 22.45 10.58 -5.69
C PHE A 12 22.37 9.08 -5.98
N PHE A 13 21.20 8.63 -6.44
CA PHE A 13 20.91 7.23 -6.74
C PHE A 13 20.54 7.09 -8.22
N PRO A 14 21.35 6.41 -9.03
CA PRO A 14 20.94 6.07 -10.39
C PRO A 14 19.75 5.11 -10.30
N VAL A 15 18.72 5.38 -11.10
CA VAL A 15 17.55 4.53 -11.25
C VAL A 15 17.35 4.23 -12.73
N ASP A 16 17.15 2.95 -13.04
CA ASP A 16 16.77 2.50 -14.37
C ASP A 16 15.32 2.00 -14.30
N ARG A 17 14.49 2.54 -15.19
CA ARG A 17 13.09 2.12 -15.38
C ARG A 17 12.86 1.89 -16.85
N GLU A 18 12.86 0.63 -17.27
CA GLU A 18 12.58 0.24 -18.66
C GLU A 18 13.53 0.95 -19.65
N SER A 19 14.84 0.92 -19.36
CA SER A 19 15.89 1.57 -20.15
C SER A 19 15.86 3.10 -20.12
N ARG A 20 15.02 3.71 -19.28
CA ARG A 20 15.08 5.14 -18.96
C ARG A 20 15.90 5.33 -17.69
N ILE A 21 17.11 5.85 -17.85
CA ILE A 21 18.01 6.16 -16.74
C ILE A 21 17.68 7.56 -16.21
N ALA A 22 17.48 7.66 -14.91
CA ALA A 22 17.37 8.92 -14.18
C ALA A 22 18.21 8.87 -12.91
N VAL A 23 18.34 10.01 -12.22
CA VAL A 23 19.01 10.11 -10.93
C VAL A 23 18.02 10.62 -9.90
N ARG A 24 17.85 9.89 -8.80
CA ARG A 24 17.12 10.37 -7.62
C ARG A 24 18.09 11.10 -6.70
N LEU A 25 17.64 12.23 -6.19
CA LEU A 25 18.35 13.02 -5.19
C LEU A 25 17.68 12.83 -3.83
N ARG A 26 18.48 12.64 -2.78
CA ARG A 26 18.03 12.66 -1.39
C ARG A 26 18.86 13.69 -0.62
N ASP A 27 18.19 14.67 -0.02
CA ASP A 27 18.79 15.53 1.00
C ASP A 27 18.72 14.82 2.35
N ARG A 28 19.87 14.53 2.95
CA ARG A 28 19.98 13.82 4.24
C ARG A 28 19.66 14.72 5.43
N ASP A 29 19.79 16.03 5.28
CA ASP A 29 19.51 17.00 6.32
C ASP A 29 18.04 17.43 6.31
N TRP A 30 17.28 17.11 5.25
CA TRP A 30 15.85 17.39 5.17
C TRP A 30 15.05 16.81 6.35
N ALA A 31 15.44 15.63 6.85
CA ALA A 31 14.81 15.05 8.03
C ALA A 31 15.05 15.87 9.32
N LEU A 32 16.15 16.64 9.39
CA LEU A 32 16.45 17.51 10.52
C LEU A 32 15.57 18.77 10.53
N SER A 33 15.06 19.19 9.36
CA SER A 33 14.16 20.35 9.24
C SER A 33 12.67 19.99 9.37
N GLN A 34 12.35 18.70 9.40
CA GLN A 34 10.97 18.16 9.46
C GLN A 34 10.88 17.16 10.64
N PRO A 35 10.78 17.63 11.90
CA PRO A 35 10.66 16.74 13.04
C PRO A 35 9.40 15.87 12.91
N PHE A 36 9.59 14.55 12.83
CA PHE A 36 8.52 13.58 12.71
C PHE A 36 8.02 13.19 14.10
N SER A 37 6.80 13.60 14.45
CA SER A 37 6.18 13.31 15.75
C SER A 37 5.57 11.92 15.86
N GLY A 38 5.77 11.07 14.85
CA GLY A 38 5.11 9.76 14.75
C GLY A 38 3.82 9.81 13.93
N LEU A 39 3.14 8.66 13.88
CA LEU A 39 1.84 8.49 13.23
C LEU A 39 0.76 8.25 14.26
N ASP A 40 -0.44 8.72 13.93
CA ASP A 40 -1.64 8.30 14.63
C ASP A 40 -2.13 6.97 14.08
N TYR A 41 -2.73 6.20 14.97
CA TYR A 41 -3.34 4.91 14.68
C TYR A 41 -4.75 4.91 15.23
N PHE A 42 -5.66 4.20 14.58
CA PHE A 42 -6.88 3.79 15.25
C PHE A 42 -6.56 2.87 16.42
N ASP A 43 -7.44 2.84 17.41
CA ASP A 43 -7.38 1.82 18.46
C ASP A 43 -7.43 0.43 17.82
N PHE A 44 -6.70 -0.50 18.42
CA PHE A 44 -6.70 -1.87 17.97
C PHE A 44 -8.10 -2.48 18.13
N ASP A 45 -8.58 -3.12 17.07
CA ASP A 45 -9.88 -3.79 17.06
C ASP A 45 -9.75 -5.20 16.45
N PRO A 46 -10.04 -6.26 17.24
CA PRO A 46 -10.03 -7.64 16.77
C PRO A 46 -10.96 -7.90 15.58
N ALA A 47 -12.04 -7.13 15.40
CA ALA A 47 -12.95 -7.30 14.26
C ALA A 47 -12.27 -7.02 12.91
N TRP A 48 -11.16 -6.26 12.93
CA TRP A 48 -10.33 -5.96 11.77
C TRP A 48 -9.19 -6.98 11.56
N GLN A 49 -9.18 -8.09 12.30
CA GLN A 49 -8.43 -9.30 11.97
C GLN A 49 -9.35 -10.31 11.31
N ILE A 50 -9.27 -10.42 9.99
CA ILE A 50 -10.19 -11.20 9.18
C ILE A 50 -9.45 -12.40 8.59
N GLU A 51 -10.00 -13.59 8.80
CA GLU A 51 -9.61 -14.76 8.03
C GLU A 51 -10.44 -14.80 6.74
N ALA A 52 -9.76 -14.77 5.60
CA ALA A 52 -10.39 -14.77 4.28
C ALA A 52 -10.10 -16.07 3.53
N GLU A 53 -11.06 -16.52 2.73
CA GLU A 53 -10.88 -17.61 1.78
C GLU A 53 -9.95 -17.15 0.65
N TRP A 54 -8.87 -17.90 0.43
CA TRP A 54 -7.88 -17.62 -0.61
C TRP A 54 -8.19 -18.44 -1.86
N GLN A 55 -8.99 -17.84 -2.76
CA GLN A 55 -9.56 -18.53 -3.90
C GLN A 55 -8.71 -18.32 -5.15
N ALA A 56 -8.43 -19.39 -5.89
CA ALA A 56 -7.79 -19.31 -7.20
C ALA A 56 -8.75 -18.72 -8.24
N LEU A 57 -8.21 -17.89 -9.13
CA LEU A 57 -8.86 -17.40 -10.33
C LEU A 57 -8.37 -18.22 -11.53
N LEU A 58 -9.29 -18.94 -12.17
CA LEU A 58 -9.01 -19.80 -13.31
C LEU A 58 -9.93 -19.41 -14.49
N PRO A 59 -9.42 -18.72 -15.52
CA PRO A 59 -8.03 -18.28 -15.70
C PRO A 59 -7.65 -17.08 -14.80
N PRO A 60 -6.34 -16.85 -14.57
CA PRO A 60 -5.86 -15.60 -13.97
C PRO A 60 -6.33 -14.38 -14.77
N ILE A 61 -6.59 -13.28 -14.07
CA ILE A 61 -6.98 -12.02 -14.70
C ILE A 61 -5.76 -11.10 -14.84
N ARG A 62 -5.75 -10.27 -15.89
CA ARG A 62 -4.75 -9.21 -16.06
C ARG A 62 -5.44 -7.87 -15.84
N MET A 63 -4.88 -7.04 -14.98
CA MET A 63 -5.39 -5.71 -14.69
C MET A 63 -4.30 -4.66 -14.78
N GLU A 64 -4.67 -3.45 -15.18
CA GLU A 64 -3.78 -2.29 -15.17
C GLU A 64 -3.90 -1.58 -13.83
N VAL A 65 -2.79 -1.56 -13.09
CA VAL A 65 -2.70 -0.88 -11.80
C VAL A 65 -1.99 0.46 -12.02
N PRO A 66 -2.68 1.59 -11.89
CA PRO A 66 -2.05 2.89 -12.00
C PRO A 66 -1.15 3.16 -10.80
N ASN A 67 -0.11 3.96 -11.00
CA ASN A 67 0.64 4.58 -9.91
C ASN A 67 0.26 6.07 -9.76
N VAL A 68 0.70 6.71 -8.69
CA VAL A 68 0.42 8.16 -8.45
C VAL A 68 0.99 9.10 -9.51
N SER A 69 1.93 8.65 -10.34
CA SER A 69 2.48 9.41 -11.48
C SER A 69 1.66 9.25 -12.77
N GLY A 70 0.67 8.35 -12.78
CA GLY A 70 -0.16 8.05 -13.94
C GLY A 70 0.36 6.91 -14.82
N ASP A 71 1.51 6.31 -14.51
CA ASP A 71 1.97 5.13 -15.26
C ASP A 71 1.12 3.91 -14.89
N LEU A 72 0.87 3.06 -15.87
CA LEU A 72 0.14 1.80 -15.70
C LEU A 72 1.11 0.63 -15.61
N LYS A 73 0.92 -0.22 -14.61
CA LYS A 73 1.60 -1.50 -14.51
C LYS A 73 0.59 -2.63 -14.71
N VAL A 74 0.85 -3.51 -15.66
CA VAL A 74 0.06 -4.74 -15.80
C VAL A 74 0.41 -5.69 -14.65
N VAL A 75 -0.60 -6.09 -13.90
CA VAL A 75 -0.52 -7.10 -12.85
C VAL A 75 -1.35 -8.30 -13.27
N GLU A 76 -0.77 -9.49 -13.17
CA GLU A 76 -1.50 -10.75 -13.29
C GLU A 76 -1.95 -11.20 -11.91
N VAL A 77 -3.26 -11.43 -11.75
CA VAL A 77 -3.89 -11.80 -10.48
C VAL A 77 -4.46 -13.21 -10.63
N SER A 78 -3.82 -14.15 -9.94
CA SER A 78 -4.19 -15.57 -9.96
C SER A 78 -5.04 -15.99 -8.78
N HIS A 79 -5.19 -15.14 -7.77
CA HIS A 79 -5.94 -15.44 -6.55
C HIS A 79 -6.66 -14.19 -6.02
N GLN A 80 -7.66 -14.41 -5.18
CA GLN A 80 -8.41 -13.37 -4.49
C GLN A 80 -8.67 -13.76 -3.04
N ALA A 81 -8.68 -12.78 -2.13
CA ALA A 81 -9.13 -12.97 -0.76
C ALA A 81 -10.62 -12.63 -0.68
N VAL A 82 -11.45 -13.60 -0.30
CA VAL A 82 -12.90 -13.43 -0.14
C VAL A 82 -13.27 -13.57 1.32
N PHE A 83 -13.95 -12.56 1.86
CA PHE A 83 -14.36 -12.53 3.27
C PHE A 83 -15.70 -11.81 3.42
N GLU A 84 -16.22 -11.77 4.64
CA GLU A 84 -17.47 -11.09 4.95
C GLU A 84 -17.25 -10.00 6.00
N VAL A 85 -17.89 -8.85 5.79
CA VAL A 85 -17.98 -7.78 6.79
C VAL A 85 -19.44 -7.38 6.91
N ALA A 86 -19.99 -7.49 8.12
CA ALA A 86 -21.38 -7.11 8.42
C ALA A 86 -22.43 -7.71 7.46
N GLY A 87 -22.31 -9.01 7.11
CA GLY A 87 -23.24 -9.67 6.20
C GLY A 87 -22.96 -9.46 4.70
N GLN A 88 -21.98 -8.64 4.35
CA GLN A 88 -21.62 -8.36 2.96
C GLN A 88 -20.35 -9.11 2.57
N SER A 89 -20.43 -9.90 1.50
CA SER A 89 -19.26 -10.52 0.88
C SER A 89 -18.39 -9.48 0.18
N VAL A 90 -17.08 -9.57 0.40
CA VAL A 90 -16.06 -8.63 -0.05
C VAL A 90 -14.91 -9.41 -0.65
N THR A 91 -14.35 -8.87 -1.73
CA THR A 91 -13.17 -9.41 -2.38
C THR A 91 -12.03 -8.40 -2.32
N LEU A 92 -10.82 -8.87 -2.04
CA LEU A 92 -9.58 -8.12 -2.21
C LEU A 92 -8.63 -8.84 -3.16
N LEU A 93 -8.14 -8.09 -4.14
CA LEU A 93 -7.23 -8.57 -5.18
C LEU A 93 -5.78 -8.18 -4.81
N PRO A 94 -4.84 -9.13 -4.77
CA PRO A 94 -3.44 -8.86 -4.46
C PRO A 94 -2.75 -8.10 -5.59
N MET A 95 -1.90 -7.14 -5.24
CA MET A 95 -1.04 -6.41 -6.18
C MET A 95 0.30 -7.12 -6.41
N ALA A 96 0.71 -7.96 -5.46
CA ALA A 96 1.82 -8.89 -5.61
C ALA A 96 1.63 -10.10 -4.68
N VAL A 97 2.06 -11.27 -5.16
CA VAL A 97 2.06 -12.52 -4.40
C VAL A 97 3.46 -13.12 -4.48
N SER A 98 4.00 -13.56 -3.34
CA SER A 98 5.27 -14.28 -3.23
C SER A 98 5.09 -15.48 -2.28
N GLU A 99 6.10 -16.33 -2.19
CA GLU A 99 6.10 -17.48 -1.26
C GLU A 99 5.99 -17.09 0.21
N LYS A 100 6.28 -15.84 0.57
CA LYS A 100 6.34 -15.38 1.97
C LYS A 100 5.31 -14.33 2.31
N GLU A 101 4.97 -13.48 1.35
CA GLU A 101 4.16 -12.29 1.57
C GLU A 101 3.17 -12.08 0.42
N VAL A 102 1.98 -11.63 0.79
CA VAL A 102 0.96 -11.10 -0.13
C VAL A 102 0.80 -9.62 0.14
N PHE A 103 0.74 -8.83 -0.92
CA PHE A 103 0.62 -7.39 -0.86
C PHE A 103 -0.68 -6.91 -1.48
N PHE A 104 -1.46 -6.17 -0.71
CA PHE A 104 -2.70 -5.53 -1.12
C PHE A 104 -2.58 -4.02 -1.05
N VAL A 105 -3.29 -3.36 -1.95
CA VAL A 105 -3.53 -1.92 -1.90
C VAL A 105 -5.04 -1.74 -1.93
N PHE A 106 -5.59 -1.03 -0.96
CA PHE A 106 -7.02 -0.83 -0.83
C PHE A 106 -7.37 0.61 -0.50
N ARG A 107 -8.61 0.98 -0.82
CA ARG A 107 -9.24 2.24 -0.41
C ARG A 107 -10.53 1.92 0.31
N ASP A 108 -10.92 2.74 1.26
CA ASP A 108 -12.16 2.55 2.02
C ASP A 108 -12.83 3.89 2.35
N ARG A 109 -13.95 3.88 3.09
CA ARG A 109 -14.70 5.12 3.39
C ARG A 109 -14.02 6.07 4.37
N THR A 110 -12.95 5.65 5.05
CA THR A 110 -12.08 6.52 5.87
C THR A 110 -11.11 7.34 5.02
N SER A 111 -10.83 6.91 3.77
CA SER A 111 -9.81 7.52 2.92
C SER A 111 -10.12 8.98 2.57
N GLY A 112 -9.19 9.87 2.88
CA GLY A 112 -9.30 11.31 2.66
C GLY A 112 -9.99 12.07 3.79
N LYS A 113 -10.52 11.35 4.79
CA LYS A 113 -11.13 11.93 6.00
C LYS A 113 -10.22 11.68 7.20
N GLU A 114 -10.00 10.42 7.50
CA GLU A 114 -9.25 9.94 8.66
C GLU A 114 -7.95 9.24 8.24
N THR A 115 -7.94 8.59 7.06
CA THR A 115 -6.78 7.88 6.51
C THR A 115 -6.28 8.54 5.23
N TYR A 116 -5.09 8.15 4.76
CA TYR A 116 -4.49 8.71 3.55
C TYR A 116 -5.42 8.59 2.33
N GLY A 117 -5.54 9.68 1.56
CA GLY A 117 -6.58 9.85 0.55
C GLY A 117 -6.54 8.85 -0.60
N ALA A 118 -5.34 8.45 -1.02
CA ALA A 118 -5.16 7.55 -2.15
C ALA A 118 -5.34 6.07 -1.79
N GLY A 119 -5.48 5.73 -0.50
CA GLY A 119 -5.57 4.35 -0.01
C GLY A 119 -4.36 3.93 0.82
N ARG A 120 -4.42 2.71 1.36
CA ARG A 120 -3.42 2.15 2.28
C ARG A 120 -2.87 0.83 1.76
N PHE A 121 -1.73 0.47 2.29
CA PHE A 121 -1.05 -0.79 2.03
C PHE A 121 -1.38 -1.79 3.13
N LEU A 122 -1.61 -3.04 2.73
CA LEU A 122 -1.72 -4.17 3.64
C LEU A 122 -0.78 -5.27 3.15
N LYS A 123 0.07 -5.75 4.05
CA LYS A 123 0.97 -6.87 3.81
C LYS A 123 0.62 -7.98 4.77
N THR A 124 0.55 -9.19 4.24
CA THR A 124 0.20 -10.38 5.02
C THR A 124 1.19 -11.49 4.70
N SER A 125 1.32 -12.48 5.58
CA SER A 125 1.99 -13.72 5.22
C SER A 125 1.27 -14.42 4.07
N ALA A 126 1.98 -15.33 3.40
CA ALA A 126 1.38 -16.21 2.39
C ALA A 126 0.20 -17.00 2.95
N ALA A 127 -0.77 -17.30 2.10
CA ALA A 127 -1.92 -18.11 2.46
C ALA A 127 -1.50 -19.53 2.85
N VAL A 128 -2.19 -20.12 3.83
CA VAL A 128 -1.98 -21.48 4.33
C VAL A 128 -3.33 -22.20 4.29
N ASP A 129 -3.34 -23.42 3.77
CA ASP A 129 -4.53 -24.28 3.71
C ASP A 129 -5.77 -23.61 3.11
N GLY A 130 -5.57 -22.82 2.04
CA GLY A 130 -6.66 -22.14 1.32
C GLY A 130 -7.17 -20.89 2.02
N LYS A 131 -6.50 -20.40 3.06
CA LYS A 131 -6.90 -19.22 3.83
C LYS A 131 -5.79 -18.20 3.96
N ILE A 132 -6.16 -16.93 4.08
CA ILE A 132 -5.24 -15.81 4.27
C ILE A 132 -5.70 -14.92 5.41
N SER A 133 -4.77 -14.53 6.28
CA SER A 133 -5.05 -13.64 7.41
C SER A 133 -4.86 -12.18 7.01
N LEU A 134 -5.95 -11.42 6.97
CA LEU A 134 -5.98 -9.99 6.68
C LEU A 134 -6.09 -9.22 8.00
N ASN A 135 -4.97 -8.69 8.50
CA ASN A 135 -4.97 -7.84 9.68
C ASN A 135 -4.93 -6.36 9.30
N PHE A 136 -6.10 -5.72 9.19
CA PHE A 136 -6.19 -4.31 8.84
C PHE A 136 -5.67 -3.37 9.94
N ASN A 137 -5.48 -3.84 11.17
CA ASN A 137 -4.75 -3.08 12.20
C ASN A 137 -3.28 -2.83 11.82
N CYS A 138 -2.74 -3.61 10.88
CA CYS A 138 -1.41 -3.44 10.32
C CYS A 138 -1.43 -2.71 8.96
N ALA A 139 -2.57 -2.16 8.53
CA ALA A 139 -2.63 -1.34 7.33
C ALA A 139 -1.87 -0.03 7.55
N TYR A 140 -1.04 0.37 6.58
CA TYR A 140 -0.13 1.50 6.73
C TYR A 140 -0.17 2.44 5.51
N ASN A 141 0.26 3.67 5.73
CA ASN A 141 0.32 4.70 4.71
C ASN A 141 1.42 4.39 3.70
N PRO A 142 1.15 4.48 2.39
CA PRO A 142 2.17 4.32 1.38
C PRO A 142 3.21 5.45 1.45
N PRO A 143 4.45 5.26 0.95
CA PRO A 143 5.46 6.32 0.90
C PRO A 143 5.00 7.64 0.26
N CYS A 144 4.05 7.60 -0.69
CA CYS A 144 3.50 8.80 -1.31
C CYS A 144 2.69 9.69 -0.34
N ALA A 145 2.30 9.18 0.84
CA ALA A 145 1.73 9.98 1.91
C ALA A 145 2.74 10.94 2.55
N PHE A 146 4.04 10.68 2.41
CA PHE A 146 5.12 11.45 3.04
C PHE A 146 5.92 12.28 2.03
N THR A 147 5.87 11.91 0.76
CA THR A 147 6.66 12.58 -0.28
C THR A 147 5.98 12.51 -1.64
N PRO A 148 5.92 13.63 -2.40
CA PRO A 148 5.34 13.63 -3.75
C PRO A 148 6.21 12.90 -4.77
N PHE A 149 7.45 12.53 -4.41
CA PHE A 149 8.40 11.88 -5.31
C PHE A 149 8.29 10.35 -5.33
N ALA A 150 7.48 9.76 -4.45
CA ALA A 150 7.24 8.32 -4.44
C ALA A 150 6.20 7.93 -5.52
N THR A 151 6.46 6.85 -6.25
CA THR A 151 5.58 6.35 -7.32
C THR A 151 4.81 5.11 -6.86
N CYS A 152 3.96 5.27 -5.85
CA CYS A 152 3.21 4.17 -5.26
C CYS A 152 2.06 3.69 -6.16
N PRO A 153 1.76 2.38 -6.20
CA PRO A 153 0.54 1.87 -6.82
C PRO A 153 -0.71 2.44 -6.13
N LEU A 154 -1.74 2.69 -6.93
CA LEU A 154 -3.08 3.04 -6.47
C LEU A 154 -3.95 1.77 -6.39
N PRO A 155 -4.92 1.72 -5.46
CA PRO A 155 -5.84 0.60 -5.38
C PRO A 155 -6.73 0.56 -6.64
N PRO A 156 -6.84 -0.59 -7.32
CA PRO A 156 -7.79 -0.73 -8.41
C PRO A 156 -9.23 -0.57 -7.86
N PRO A 157 -10.21 -0.17 -8.70
CA PRO A 157 -11.60 0.04 -8.26
C PRO A 157 -12.20 -1.15 -7.50
N GLU A 158 -11.81 -2.37 -7.85
CA GLU A 158 -12.22 -3.62 -7.21
C GLU A 158 -11.81 -3.69 -5.74
N ASN A 159 -10.72 -3.01 -5.34
CA ASN A 159 -10.24 -2.93 -3.97
C ASN A 159 -10.76 -1.67 -3.24
N TRP A 160 -11.82 -1.04 -3.73
CA TRP A 160 -12.48 0.08 -3.04
C TRP A 160 -13.59 -0.47 -2.15
N LEU A 161 -13.27 -0.63 -0.87
CA LEU A 161 -14.17 -1.13 0.15
C LEU A 161 -15.31 -0.12 0.38
N PRO A 162 -16.58 -0.56 0.36
CA PRO A 162 -17.72 0.35 0.42
C PRO A 162 -18.03 0.87 1.82
N PHE A 163 -17.34 0.36 2.84
CA PHE A 163 -17.49 0.68 4.27
C PHE A 163 -16.20 1.28 4.85
N PRO A 164 -16.25 1.91 6.04
CA PRO A 164 -15.05 2.41 6.70
C PRO A 164 -14.25 1.26 7.33
N VAL A 165 -12.92 1.31 7.19
CA VAL A 165 -11.99 0.43 7.90
C VAL A 165 -11.23 1.26 8.95
N ALA A 166 -11.81 1.36 10.14
CA ALA A 166 -11.27 2.13 11.27
C ALA A 166 -10.21 1.34 12.06
N ALA A 167 -9.15 0.91 11.36
CA ALA A 167 -8.02 0.18 11.91
C ALA A 167 -6.73 0.57 11.20
N GLY A 168 -5.57 0.48 11.86
CA GLY A 168 -4.26 0.77 11.27
C GLY A 168 -3.91 2.26 11.27
N GLU A 169 -3.01 2.66 10.38
CA GLU A 169 -2.52 4.05 10.34
C GLU A 169 -3.58 5.03 9.87
N MET A 170 -3.65 6.16 10.57
CA MET A 170 -4.41 7.35 10.18
C MET A 170 -3.55 8.23 9.25
N LYS A 171 -4.16 9.24 8.63
CA LYS A 171 -3.45 10.18 7.75
C LYS A 171 -2.35 10.91 8.53
N VAL A 172 -1.23 11.17 7.85
CA VAL A 172 -0.12 11.95 8.41
C VAL A 172 -0.63 13.34 8.81
N ARG A 173 -0.31 13.78 10.01
CA ARG A 173 -0.59 15.16 10.45
C ARG A 173 0.16 16.11 9.52
N SER A 174 -0.56 17.01 8.86
CA SER A 174 0.09 18.12 8.17
C SER A 174 0.57 19.09 9.24
N GLY A 175 1.87 19.42 9.27
CA GLY A 175 2.40 20.41 10.19
C GLY A 175 1.92 21.81 9.82
N ASN A 176 0.67 22.12 10.16
CA ASN A 176 0.05 23.45 10.29
C ASN A 176 -1.47 23.24 10.47
N ASP A 177 -1.88 22.98 11.71
CA ASP A 177 -3.19 23.38 12.24
C ASP A 177 -2.95 24.45 13.32
#